data_AF-A0A7J9LIA1-F1
#
_entry.id   AF-A0A7J9LIA1-F1
#
_cell.length_a   1.000
_cell.length_b   1.000
_cell.length_c   1.000
_cell.angle_alpha   90.00
_cell.angle_beta   90.00
_cell.angle_gamma   90.00
#
_symmetry.space_group_name_H-M   'P 1'
#
loop_
_entity.id
_entity.type
_entity.pdbx_description
1 polymer ?
#
loop_
_entity_poly.entity_id
_entity_poly.type
_entity_poly.pdbx_seq_one_letter_code
_entity_poly.pdbx_strand_id
1 'polypeptide(L)'
;MYRTNFEIGHSIKDLLDAHIPLGRRLRQRHKGLYDTINNSIHFQLGLALAFLGIIMSLVAQHMYSLPAYAFIAQDFTTQATLYTDHQYIARFIMT
;
A
#
# COMPACT_ATOMS: atom_id res chain seq x y z
N MET A 1 1.17 -14.20 10.77
CA MET A 1 0.19 -13.69 11.76
C MET A 1 0.92 -12.98 12.88
N TYR A 2 0.37 -11.87 13.36
CA TYR A 2 0.98 -11.05 14.40
C TYR A 2 0.47 -11.45 15.79
N ARG A 3 1.36 -11.38 16.79
CA ARG A 3 1.02 -11.72 18.18
C ARG A 3 0.02 -10.71 18.73
N THR A 4 -1.01 -11.20 19.41
CA THR A 4 -2.03 -10.40 20.11
C THR A 4 -2.13 -10.88 21.56
N ASN A 5 -3.20 -10.51 22.28
CA ASN A 5 -3.45 -10.91 23.67
C ASN A 5 -3.59 -12.44 23.86
N PHE A 6 -3.71 -13.20 22.78
CA PHE A 6 -3.75 -14.66 22.79
C PHE A 6 -2.36 -15.32 22.82
N GLU A 7 -1.28 -14.52 22.94
CA GLU A 7 0.14 -14.93 23.04
C GLU A 7 0.71 -15.76 21.89
N ILE A 8 -0.13 -16.18 20.95
CA ILE A 8 0.24 -16.91 19.74
C ILE A 8 0.47 -15.91 18.59
N GLY A 9 1.60 -16.03 17.90
CA GLY A 9 1.95 -15.25 16.71
C GLY A 9 3.33 -14.59 16.77
N HIS A 10 3.66 -13.80 15.75
CA HIS A 10 4.96 -13.14 15.63
C HIS A 10 4.93 -11.67 16.08
N SER A 11 5.97 -11.24 16.80
CA SER A 11 6.27 -9.82 16.99
C SER A 11 6.89 -9.24 15.71
N ILE A 12 6.35 -8.13 15.22
CA ILE A 12 6.88 -7.45 14.03
C ILE A 12 8.30 -6.93 14.29
N LYS A 13 8.56 -6.44 15.50
CA LYS A 13 9.88 -5.94 15.90
C LYS A 13 10.93 -7.04 15.80
N ASP A 14 10.64 -8.20 16.40
CA ASP A 14 11.56 -9.35 16.40
C ASP A 14 11.78 -9.88 14.98
N LEU A 15 10.72 -9.88 14.15
CA LEU A 15 10.82 -10.27 12.74
C LEU A 15 11.74 -9.33 11.95
N LEU A 16 11.62 -8.02 12.15
CA LEU A 16 12.45 -7.02 11.48
C LEU A 16 13.91 -7.11 11.91
N ASP A 17 14.17 -7.32 13.21
CA ASP A 17 15.54 -7.43 13.75
C ASP A 17 16.22 -8.75 13.37
N ALA A 18 15.46 -9.85 13.27
CA ALA A 18 15.96 -11.15 12.82
C ALA A 18 16.22 -11.20 11.31
N HIS A 19 15.59 -10.32 10.52
CA HIS A 19 15.75 -10.31 9.07
C HIS A 19 17.10 -9.72 8.64
N ILE A 20 18.04 -10.59 8.27
CA ILE A 20 19.33 -10.21 7.69
C ILE A 20 19.27 -10.40 6.16
N PRO A 21 19.27 -9.32 5.36
CA PRO A 21 19.19 -9.44 3.91
C PRO A 21 20.42 -10.16 3.33
N LEU A 22 20.21 -10.98 2.30
CA LEU A 22 21.26 -11.68 1.57
C LEU A 22 22.03 -10.68 0.66
N GLY A 23 22.88 -9.85 1.25
CA GLY A 23 23.71 -8.88 0.52
C GLY A 23 24.64 -8.12 1.44
N ARG A 24 25.96 -8.14 1.19
CA ARG A 24 26.98 -7.51 2.05
C ARG A 24 26.70 -6.03 2.36
N ARG A 25 26.04 -5.29 1.44
CA ARG A 25 25.71 -3.86 1.58
C ARG A 25 24.37 -3.55 2.27
N LEU A 26 23.53 -4.56 2.50
CA LEU A 26 22.18 -4.41 3.07
C LEU A 26 22.07 -4.94 4.49
N ARG A 27 23.16 -5.47 5.05
CA ARG A 27 23.20 -5.99 6.42
C ARG A 27 22.78 -4.90 7.42
N GLN A 28 21.86 -5.25 8.32
CA GLN A 28 21.35 -4.43 9.44
C GLN A 28 20.45 -3.23 9.08
N ARG A 29 19.99 -3.09 7.83
CA ARG A 29 19.13 -1.96 7.41
C ARG A 29 17.74 -1.91 8.07
N HIS A 30 17.26 -3.02 8.63
CA HIS A 30 15.95 -3.09 9.27
C HIS A 30 16.00 -2.78 10.78
N LYS A 31 17.19 -2.68 11.38
CA LYS A 31 17.33 -2.38 12.82
C LYS A 31 16.74 -1.01 13.13
N GLY A 32 15.86 -0.94 14.14
CA GLY A 32 15.21 0.30 14.56
C GLY A 32 14.15 0.83 13.60
N LEU A 33 13.85 0.12 12.49
CA LEU A 33 12.80 0.51 11.56
C LEU A 33 11.42 0.46 12.23
N TYR A 34 11.16 -0.57 13.05
CA TYR A 34 9.90 -0.68 13.80
C TYR A 34 9.63 0.58 14.65
N ASP A 35 10.65 1.04 15.38
CA ASP A 35 10.52 2.21 16.25
C ASP A 35 10.44 3.51 15.42
N THR A 36 11.11 3.58 14.27
CA THR A 36 11.03 4.74 13.35
C THR A 36 9.64 4.89 12.74
N ILE A 37 9.02 3.79 12.31
CA ILE A 37 7.67 3.79 11.75
C ILE A 37 6.63 4.08 12.84
N ASN A 38 6.74 3.43 14.01
CA ASN A 38 5.69 3.54 15.03
C ASN A 38 5.70 4.85 15.82
N ASN A 39 6.83 5.54 15.91
CA ASN A 39 6.92 6.81 16.61
C ASN A 39 6.72 8.04 15.70
N SER A 40 6.49 7.86 14.39
CA SER A 40 6.32 8.96 13.45
C SER A 40 5.01 8.87 12.68
N ILE A 41 4.07 9.76 13.00
CA ILE A 41 2.81 9.89 12.27
C ILE A 41 3.04 10.30 10.80
N HIS A 42 4.08 11.09 10.53
CA HIS A 42 4.42 11.48 9.15
C HIS A 42 4.90 10.28 8.34
N PHE A 43 5.66 9.37 8.96
CA PHE A 43 6.11 8.16 8.28
C PHE A 43 4.92 7.22 8.01
N GLN A 44 4.05 7.02 9.01
CA GLN A 44 2.85 6.20 8.84
C GLN A 44 1.92 6.75 7.76
N LEU A 45 1.68 8.07 7.78
CA LEU A 45 0.85 8.74 6.78
C LEU A 45 1.47 8.63 5.39
N GLY A 46 2.76 8.91 5.23
CA GLY A 46 3.45 8.79 3.95
C GLY A 46 3.38 7.36 3.38
N LEU A 47 3.58 6.36 4.23
CA LEU A 47 3.46 4.95 3.83
C LEU A 47 2.01 4.59 3.43
N ALA A 48 1.02 5.01 4.21
CA ALA A 48 -0.39 4.75 3.95
C ALA A 48 -0.86 5.41 2.64
N LEU A 49 -0.48 6.67 2.40
CA LEU A 49 -0.79 7.40 1.17
C LEU A 49 -0.10 6.76 -0.04
N ALA A 50 1.17 6.36 0.08
CA ALA A 50 1.86 5.65 -0.99
C ALA A 50 1.14 4.35 -1.37
N PHE A 51 0.74 3.53 -0.39
CA PHE A 51 -0.03 2.31 -0.66
C PHE A 51 -1.40 2.61 -1.28
N LEU A 52 -2.12 3.60 -0.74
CA LEU A 52 -3.43 3.99 -1.24
C LEU A 52 -3.35 4.49 -2.69
N GLY A 53 -2.36 5.32 -3.02
CA GLY A 53 -2.14 5.80 -4.38
C GLY A 53 -1.89 4.67 -5.39
N ILE A 54 -1.09 3.65 -5.01
CA ILE A 54 -0.85 2.47 -5.86
C ILE A 54 -2.16 1.72 -6.11
N ILE A 55 -2.94 1.49 -5.05
CA ILE A 55 -4.22 0.79 -5.14
C ILE A 55 -5.22 1.58 -5.98
N MET A 56 -5.30 2.91 -5.83
CA MET A 56 -6.20 3.75 -6.62
C MET A 56 -5.88 3.68 -8.13
N SER A 57 -4.58 3.67 -8.49
CA SER A 57 -4.18 3.48 -9.88
C SER A 57 -4.51 2.07 -10.39
N LEU A 58 -4.30 1.04 -9.56
CA LEU A 58 -4.67 -0.34 -9.88
C LEU A 58 -6.18 -0.49 -10.12
N VAL A 59 -7.00 0.10 -9.26
CA VAL A 59 -8.47 0.10 -9.40
C VAL A 59 -8.88 0.72 -10.73
N ALA A 60 -8.29 1.85 -11.13
CA ALA A 60 -8.58 2.48 -12.42
C ALA A 60 -8.27 1.54 -13.60
N GLN A 61 -7.10 0.88 -13.59
CA GLN A 61 -6.72 -0.07 -14.64
C GLN A 61 -7.65 -1.29 -14.67
N HIS A 62 -8.00 -1.84 -13.50
CA HIS A 62 -8.86 -3.01 -13.42
C HIS A 62 -10.31 -2.68 -13.78
N MET A 63 -10.88 -1.54 -13.37
CA MET A 63 -12.25 -1.18 -13.73
C MET A 63 -12.41 -0.91 -15.23
N TYR A 64 -11.37 -0.40 -15.89
CA TYR A 64 -11.38 -0.20 -17.34
C TYR A 64 -11.33 -1.53 -18.11
N SER A 65 -10.48 -2.47 -17.67
CA SER A 65 -10.24 -3.75 -18.37
C SER A 65 -11.17 -4.90 -17.95
N LEU A 66 -11.67 -4.87 -16.72
CA LEU A 66 -12.53 -5.88 -16.10
C LEU A 66 -13.77 -5.20 -15.48
N PRO A 67 -14.76 -4.82 -16.30
CA PRO A 67 -15.95 -4.12 -15.84
C PRO A 67 -16.75 -4.95 -14.82
N ALA A 68 -16.84 -4.47 -13.58
CA ALA A 68 -17.54 -5.17 -12.49
C ALA A 68 -19.04 -4.85 -12.42
N TYR A 69 -19.48 -3.75 -13.04
CA TYR A 69 -20.88 -3.29 -13.01
C TYR A 69 -21.61 -3.64 -14.30
N ALA A 70 -22.88 -4.04 -14.19
CA ALA A 70 -23.71 -4.35 -15.36
C ALA A 70 -23.84 -3.12 -16.28
N PHE A 71 -23.71 -3.34 -17.59
CA PHE A 71 -23.86 -2.34 -18.65
C PHE A 71 -22.84 -1.17 -18.66
N ILE A 72 -21.92 -1.09 -17.69
CA ILE A 72 -20.95 0.02 -17.62
C ILE A 72 -20.00 0.06 -18.83
N ALA A 73 -19.74 -1.09 -19.45
CA ALA A 73 -18.94 -1.17 -20.67
C ALA A 73 -19.61 -0.55 -21.91
N GLN A 74 -20.91 -0.26 -21.84
CA GLN A 74 -21.67 0.41 -22.90
C GLN A 74 -21.80 1.92 -22.63
N ASP A 75 -21.63 2.36 -21.38
CA ASP A 75 -21.61 3.76 -21.01
C ASP A 75 -20.17 4.30 -21.01
N PHE A 76 -19.71 4.68 -22.20
CA PHE A 76 -18.35 5.15 -22.42
C PHE A 76 -18.02 6.43 -21.65
N THR A 77 -18.99 7.33 -21.47
CA THR A 77 -18.77 8.59 -20.74
C THR A 77 -18.51 8.29 -19.27
N THR A 78 -19.35 7.47 -18.64
CA THR A 78 -19.15 7.08 -17.24
C THR A 78 -17.84 6.32 -17.05
N GLN A 79 -17.50 5.40 -17.96
CA GLN A 79 -16.24 4.64 -17.88
C GLN A 79 -15.01 5.56 -18.02
N ALA A 80 -15.05 6.54 -18.93
CA ALA A 80 -13.97 7.51 -19.09
C ALA A 80 -13.82 8.40 -17.86
N THR A 81 -14.91 8.90 -17.28
CA THR A 81 -14.90 9.75 -16.08
C THR A 81 -14.37 9.00 -14.86
N LEU A 82 -14.79 7.74 -14.64
CA LEU A 82 -14.30 6.96 -13.50
C LEU A 82 -12.80 6.68 -13.59
N TYR A 83 -12.30 6.37 -14.78
CA TYR A 83 -10.86 6.14 -14.98
C TYR A 83 -10.03 7.39 -14.69
N THR A 84 -10.45 8.55 -15.22
CA THR A 84 -9.70 9.80 -15.04
C THR A 84 -9.75 10.29 -13.60
N ASP A 85 -10.90 10.17 -12.94
CA ASP A 85 -11.08 10.52 -11.52
C ASP A 85 -10.13 9.71 -10.62
N HIS A 86 -10.13 8.38 -10.75
CA HIS A 86 -9.27 7.51 -9.92
C HIS A 86 -7.77 7.78 -10.16
N GLN A 87 -7.36 8.04 -11.41
CA GLN A 87 -5.97 8.37 -11.72
C GLN A 87 -5.56 9.76 -11.21
N TYR A 88 -6.47 10.74 -11.23
CA TYR A 88 -6.19 12.06 -10.70
C TYR A 88 -6.04 12.03 -9.18
N ILE A 89 -6.92 11.32 -8.48
CA ILE A 89 -6.83 11.08 -7.04
C ILE A 89 -5.53 10.33 -6.69
N ALA A 90 -5.20 9.27 -7.43
CA ALA A 90 -3.95 8.53 -7.23
C ALA A 90 -2.72 9.43 -7.35
N ARG A 91 -2.70 10.31 -8.36
CA ARG A 91 -1.62 11.27 -8.57
C ARG A 91 -1.54 12.29 -7.45
N PHE A 92 -2.67 12.84 -7.01
CA PHE A 92 -2.71 13.83 -5.93
C PHE A 92 -2.16 13.26 -4.60
N ILE A 93 -2.46 11.99 -4.31
CA ILE A 93 -2.00 11.31 -3.09
C ILE A 93 -0.51 10.93 -3.14
N MET A 94 0.07 10.78 -4.34
CA MET A 94 1.48 10.40 -4.52
C MET A 94 2.48 11.57 -4.56
N THR A 95 2.02 12.81 -4.72
CA THR A 95 2.85 14.03 -4.72
C THR A 95 3.02 14.61 -3.33
#